data_AF-A0A2I0VM01-F1
#
_entry.id   AF-A0A2I0VM01-F1
#
_cell.length_a   1.000
_cell.length_b   1.000
_cell.length_c   1.000
_cell.angle_alpha   90.00
_cell.angle_beta   90.00
_cell.angle_gamma   90.00
#
_symmetry.space_group_name_H-M   'P 1'
#
loop_
_entity.id
_entity.type
_entity.pdbx_description
1 polymer ?
#
loop_
_entity_poly.entity_id
_entity_poly.type
_entity_poly.pdbx_seq_one_letter_code
_entity_poly.pdbx_strand_id
1 'polypeptide(L)'
;MTMKEWEVLDQITLGLIQLSLSLYVLFNIVNEMTTFNLMVELNKMYEKPSDLNKVFLMKKLFNINMLDNTLMVEHLNNLNTVMIQLCLVGIKFDDEVRPLMLLSSLQDSLDGWLLL
;
A
#
# COMPACT_ATOMS: atom_id res chain seq x y z
N MET A 1 23.33 4.11 21.27
CA MET A 1 23.70 4.11 19.85
C MET A 1 24.40 5.41 19.53
N THR A 2 25.64 5.37 19.08
CA THR A 2 26.42 6.56 18.68
C THR A 2 26.21 6.87 17.20
N MET A 3 26.51 8.11 16.76
CA MET A 3 26.38 8.50 15.35
C MET A 3 27.23 7.62 14.42
N LYS A 4 28.42 7.21 14.88
CA LYS A 4 29.31 6.30 14.14
C LYS A 4 28.72 4.90 13.98
N GLU A 5 28.06 4.38 15.00
CA GLU A 5 27.37 3.07 14.91
C GLU A 5 26.23 3.12 13.89
N TRP A 6 25.53 4.25 13.79
CA TRP A 6 24.49 4.48 12.78
C TRP A 6 25.05 4.55 11.35
N GLU A 7 26.16 5.25 11.13
CA GLU A 7 26.80 5.34 9.81
C GLU A 7 27.28 3.96 9.32
N VAL A 8 27.88 3.16 10.21
CA VAL A 8 28.31 1.79 9.88
C VAL A 8 27.10 0.93 9.49
N LEU A 9 26.01 1.03 10.25
CA LEU A 9 24.79 0.29 9.96
C LEU A 9 24.19 0.71 8.61
N ASP A 10 24.13 2.02 8.31
CA ASP A 10 23.64 2.54 7.04
C ASP A 10 24.44 2.00 5.84
N GLN A 11 25.77 1.96 5.94
CA GLN A 11 26.62 1.43 4.87
C GLN A 11 26.45 -0.08 4.66
N ILE A 12 26.27 -0.85 5.74
CA ILE A 12 25.98 -2.29 5.65
C ILE A 12 24.64 -2.52 4.97
N THR A 13 23.61 -1.79 5.39
CA THR A 13 22.26 -1.90 4.80
C THR A 13 22.25 -1.50 3.33
N LEU A 14 22.96 -0.43 2.97
CA LEU A 14 23.13 0.01 1.58
C LEU A 14 23.71 -1.12 0.70
N GLY A 15 24.82 -1.73 1.13
CA GLY A 15 25.47 -2.82 0.40
C GLY A 15 24.57 -4.05 0.24
N LEU A 16 23.82 -4.42 1.28
CA LEU A 16 22.89 -5.54 1.22
C LEU A 16 21.74 -5.30 0.22
N ILE A 17 21.18 -4.09 0.20
CA ILE A 17 20.12 -3.75 -0.76
C ILE A 17 20.69 -3.79 -2.18
N GLN A 18 21.85 -3.17 -2.43
CA GLN A 18 22.49 -3.18 -3.75
C GLN A 18 22.77 -4.61 -4.27
N LEU A 19 23.19 -5.53 -3.39
CA LEU A 19 23.40 -6.95 -3.74
C LEU A 19 22.10 -7.71 -4.05
N SER A 20 20.97 -7.28 -3.49
CA SER A 20 19.66 -7.90 -3.72
C SER A 20 19.00 -7.47 -5.03
N LEU A 21 19.50 -6.40 -5.66
CA LEU A 21 18.94 -5.81 -6.86
C LEU A 21 19.57 -6.39 -8.13
N SER A 22 18.81 -6.40 -9.22
CA SER A 22 19.35 -6.77 -10.54
C SER A 22 20.26 -5.68 -11.08
N LEU A 23 21.21 -6.06 -11.95
CA LEU A 23 22.19 -5.14 -12.55
C LEU A 23 21.54 -3.94 -13.27
N TYR A 24 20.35 -4.13 -13.86
CA TYR A 24 19.61 -3.06 -14.55
C TYR A 24 19.10 -1.98 -13.59
N VAL A 25 18.66 -2.39 -12.40
CA VAL A 25 18.15 -1.48 -11.36
C VAL A 25 19.29 -0.80 -10.64
N LEU A 26 20.34 -1.56 -10.32
CA LEU A 26 21.54 -1.07 -9.65
C LEU A 26 22.20 0.07 -10.43
N PHE A 27 22.29 -0.04 -11.76
CA PHE A 27 22.90 1.00 -12.60
C PHE A 27 22.22 2.37 -12.46
N ASN A 28 20.91 2.39 -12.22
CA ASN A 28 20.17 3.64 -12.10
C ASN A 28 20.32 4.31 -10.71
N ILE A 29 20.80 3.58 -9.70
CA ILE A 29 20.89 4.05 -8.29
C ILE A 29 22.31 3.96 -7.71
N VAL A 30 23.31 3.65 -8.54
CA VAL A 30 24.71 3.43 -8.14
C VAL A 30 25.36 4.66 -7.48
N ASN A 31 24.81 5.84 -7.71
CA ASN A 31 25.31 7.10 -7.16
C ASN A 31 24.78 7.40 -5.74
N GLU A 32 23.85 6.59 -5.22
CA GLU A 32 23.27 6.82 -3.91
C GLU A 32 24.19 6.34 -2.79
N MET A 33 24.58 7.26 -1.91
CA MET A 33 25.55 7.04 -0.83
C MET A 33 24.92 6.65 0.51
N THR A 34 23.60 6.73 0.63
CA THR A 34 22.85 6.43 1.86
C THR A 34 21.68 5.51 1.57
N THR A 35 21.31 4.66 2.54
CA THR A 35 20.15 3.77 2.40
C THR A 35 18.87 4.56 2.14
N PHE A 36 18.75 5.74 2.78
CA PHE A 36 17.60 6.62 2.61
C PHE A 36 17.45 7.08 1.17
N ASN A 37 18.50 7.64 0.55
CA ASN A 37 18.39 8.13 -0.81
C ASN A 37 18.19 6.99 -1.82
N LEU A 38 18.85 5.85 -1.61
CA LEU A 38 18.64 4.65 -2.41
C LEU A 38 17.16 4.25 -2.40
N MET A 39 16.54 4.22 -1.22
CA MET A 39 15.13 3.88 -1.08
C MET A 39 14.23 4.91 -1.77
N VAL A 40 14.57 6.20 -1.72
CA VAL A 40 13.82 7.26 -2.41
C VAL A 40 13.86 7.10 -3.93
N GLU A 41 15.03 6.83 -4.52
CA GLU A 41 15.13 6.62 -5.98
C GLU A 41 14.48 5.31 -6.43
N LEU A 42 14.61 4.22 -5.66
CA LEU A 42 13.84 2.99 -5.91
C LEU A 42 12.33 3.29 -5.91
N ASN A 43 11.87 4.05 -4.92
CA ASN A 43 10.49 4.44 -4.82
C ASN A 43 10.07 5.26 -6.05
N LYS A 44 10.86 6.24 -6.47
CA LYS A 44 10.57 7.02 -7.69
C LYS A 44 10.54 6.19 -8.98
N MET A 45 11.35 5.14 -9.10
CA MET A 45 11.37 4.26 -10.26
C MET A 45 10.13 3.37 -10.36
N TYR A 46 9.64 2.88 -9.22
CA TYR A 46 8.59 1.86 -9.17
C TYR A 46 7.24 2.39 -8.69
N GLU A 47 7.24 3.38 -7.82
CA GLU A 47 6.07 4.13 -7.35
C GLU A 47 5.85 5.34 -8.27
N LYS A 48 5.41 5.08 -9.50
CA LYS A 48 4.64 6.09 -10.22
C LYS A 48 3.21 6.04 -9.70
N PRO A 49 2.70 7.05 -8.99
CA PRO A 49 1.26 7.22 -8.80
C PRO A 49 0.65 7.57 -10.15
N SER A 50 0.54 6.59 -11.04
CA SER A 50 -0.12 6.78 -12.32
C SER A 50 -1.60 7.00 -12.06
N ASP A 51 -2.19 7.98 -12.73
CA ASP A 51 -3.63 8.21 -12.65
C ASP A 51 -4.41 6.95 -13.07
N LEU A 52 -3.82 6.12 -13.93
CA LEU A 52 -4.33 4.79 -14.26
C LEU A 52 -4.39 3.84 -13.05
N ASN A 53 -3.35 3.79 -12.21
CA ASN A 53 -3.37 2.98 -10.98
C ASN A 53 -4.41 3.50 -9.98
N LYS A 54 -4.53 4.83 -9.84
CA LYS A 54 -5.57 5.44 -9.00
C LYS A 54 -6.97 5.08 -9.49
N VAL A 55 -7.22 5.19 -10.81
CA VAL A 55 -8.50 4.80 -11.43
C VAL A 55 -8.76 3.31 -11.26
N PHE A 56 -7.74 2.47 -11.44
CA PHE A 56 -7.86 1.02 -11.23
C PHE A 56 -8.24 0.68 -9.79
N LEU A 57 -7.54 1.25 -8.80
CA LEU A 57 -7.84 1.04 -7.39
C LEU A 57 -9.22 1.58 -6.99
N MET A 58 -9.63 2.74 -7.53
CA MET A 58 -10.97 3.27 -7.32
C MET A 58 -12.05 2.37 -7.91
N LYS A 59 -11.89 1.89 -9.14
CA LYS A 59 -12.82 0.93 -9.73
C LYS A 59 -12.89 -0.36 -8.91
N LYS A 60 -11.75 -0.84 -8.41
CA LYS A 60 -11.69 -2.01 -7.54
C LYS A 60 -12.45 -1.77 -6.23
N LEU A 61 -12.29 -0.60 -5.60
CA LEU A 61 -12.99 -0.23 -4.38
C LEU A 61 -14.51 -0.26 -4.56
N PHE A 62 -15.04 0.39 -5.62
CA PHE A 62 -16.48 0.45 -5.88
C PHE A 62 -17.09 -0.89 -6.33
N ASN A 63 -16.26 -1.83 -6.79
CA ASN A 63 -16.69 -3.17 -7.17
C ASN A 63 -16.58 -4.19 -6.03
N ILE A 64 -16.07 -3.80 -4.85
CA ILE A 64 -16.08 -4.65 -3.66
C ILE A 64 -17.50 -4.64 -3.10
N ASN A 65 -18.22 -5.73 -3.32
CA ASN A 65 -19.52 -6.00 -2.73
C ASN A 65 -19.44 -7.32 -1.98
N MET A 66 -20.06 -7.37 -0.81
CA MET A 66 -20.20 -8.62 -0.06
C MET A 66 -21.11 -9.56 -0.83
N LEU A 67 -20.64 -10.76 -1.13
CA LEU A 67 -21.47 -11.85 -1.68
C LEU A 67 -22.01 -12.70 -0.52
N ASP A 68 -23.19 -13.30 -0.68
CA ASP A 68 -23.87 -14.14 0.32
C ASP A 68 -22.98 -15.24 0.96
N ASN A 69 -21.95 -15.70 0.24
CA ASN A 69 -21.05 -16.77 0.68
C ASN A 69 -19.70 -16.28 1.26
N THR A 70 -19.49 -14.97 1.39
CA THR A 70 -18.22 -14.40 1.86
C THR A 70 -18.28 -14.11 3.35
N LEU A 71 -17.23 -14.47 4.09
CA LEU A 71 -17.13 -14.11 5.50
C LEU A 71 -16.94 -12.60 5.65
N MET A 72 -17.65 -11.97 6.60
CA MET A 72 -17.55 -10.54 6.89
C MET A 72 -16.10 -10.09 7.18
N VAL A 73 -15.31 -10.93 7.84
CA VAL A 73 -13.90 -10.66 8.15
C VAL A 73 -13.05 -10.62 6.88
N GLU A 74 -13.32 -11.50 5.92
CA GLU A 74 -12.60 -11.54 4.64
C GLU A 74 -12.97 -10.32 3.79
N HIS A 75 -14.26 -9.96 3.76
CA HIS A 75 -14.74 -8.75 3.11
C HIS A 75 -14.08 -7.48 3.67
N LEU A 76 -14.05 -7.34 5.00
CA LEU A 76 -13.42 -6.22 5.68
C LEU A 76 -11.92 -6.13 5.38
N ASN A 77 -11.22 -7.27 5.39
CA ASN A 77 -9.80 -7.31 5.02
C ASN A 77 -9.56 -6.90 3.57
N ASN A 78 -10.40 -7.35 2.64
CA ASN A 78 -10.32 -6.98 1.22
C ASN A 78 -10.53 -5.48 1.03
N LEU A 79 -11.57 -4.91 1.66
CA LEU A 79 -11.88 -3.48 1.60
C LEU A 79 -10.77 -2.64 2.24
N ASN A 80 -10.31 -3.02 3.43
CA ASN A 80 -9.22 -2.34 4.13
C ASN A 80 -7.90 -2.37 3.34
N THR A 81 -7.58 -3.49 2.68
CA THR A 81 -6.40 -3.60 1.82
C THR A 81 -6.45 -2.60 0.67
N VAL A 82 -7.60 -2.46 0.00
CA VAL A 82 -7.75 -1.49 -1.09
C VAL A 82 -7.71 -0.05 -0.58
N MET A 83 -8.30 0.24 0.58
CA MET A 83 -8.19 1.57 1.21
C MET A 83 -6.73 1.93 1.55
N ILE A 84 -5.95 0.99 2.09
CA ILE A 84 -4.53 1.20 2.37
C ILE A 84 -3.75 1.45 1.07
N GLN A 85 -4.01 0.67 0.01
CA GLN A 85 -3.39 0.89 -1.30
C GLN A 85 -3.74 2.28 -1.88
N LEU A 86 -4.98 2.73 -1.71
CA LEU A 86 -5.41 4.07 -2.12
C LEU A 86 -4.68 5.17 -1.33
N CYS A 87 -4.50 4.99 -0.02
CA CYS A 87 -3.72 5.89 0.81
C CYS A 87 -2.25 5.99 0.35
N LEU A 88 -1.64 4.87 -0.05
CA LEU A 88 -0.26 4.83 -0.56
C LEU A 88 -0.13 5.60 -1.89
N VAL A 89 -1.12 5.55 -2.77
CA VAL A 89 -1.11 6.33 -4.02
C VAL A 89 -1.59 7.78 -3.85
N GLY A 90 -1.77 8.24 -2.61
CA GLY A 90 -2.11 9.61 -2.28
C GLY A 90 -3.61 9.93 -2.20
N ILE A 91 -4.50 8.93 -2.23
CA ILE A 91 -5.94 9.11 -2.03
C ILE A 91 -6.28 8.71 -0.59
N LYS A 92 -6.52 9.70 0.26
CA LYS A 92 -6.94 9.48 1.65
C LYS A 92 -8.43 9.69 1.79
N PHE A 93 -9.06 8.86 2.61
CA PHE A 93 -10.46 8.99 2.99
C PHE A 93 -10.55 9.49 4.41
N ASP A 94 -11.40 10.49 4.62
CA ASP A 94 -11.67 10.99 5.96
C ASP A 94 -12.30 9.90 6.83
N ASP A 95 -12.08 10.01 8.13
CA ASP A 95 -12.55 9.07 9.15
C ASP A 95 -14.06 8.85 9.11
N GLU A 96 -14.81 9.85 8.64
CA GLU A 96 -16.26 9.81 8.47
C GLU A 96 -16.69 9.03 7.20
N VAL A 97 -15.86 9.04 6.15
CA VAL A 97 -16.18 8.41 4.85
C VAL A 97 -15.87 6.91 4.88
N ARG A 98 -14.85 6.49 5.66
CA ARG A 98 -14.42 5.08 5.74
C ARG A 98 -15.54 4.13 6.22
N PRO A 99 -16.31 4.43 7.28
CA PRO A 99 -17.47 3.64 7.67
C PRO A 99 -18.58 3.61 6.61
N LEU A 100 -18.82 4.73 5.93
CA LEU A 100 -19.85 4.82 4.88
C LEU A 100 -19.50 3.93 3.68
N MET A 101 -18.22 3.90 3.28
CA MET A 101 -17.74 2.99 2.25
C MET A 101 -17.93 1.52 2.63
N LEU A 102 -17.61 1.16 3.88
CA LEU A 102 -17.87 -0.18 4.39
C LEU A 102 -19.36 -0.52 4.31
N LEU A 103 -20.23 0.34 4.81
CA LEU A 103 -21.69 0.13 4.78
C LEU A 103 -22.22 0.00 3.34
N SER A 104 -21.73 0.81 2.40
CA SER A 104 -22.14 0.76 0.99
C SER A 104 -21.71 -0.51 0.25
N SER A 105 -20.67 -1.19 0.75
CA SER A 105 -20.17 -2.44 0.18
C SER A 105 -20.87 -3.69 0.73
N LEU A 106 -21.68 -3.52 1.79
CA LEU A 106 -22.52 -4.59 2.31
C LEU A 106 -23.73 -4.76 1.39
N GLN A 107 -24.13 -6.00 1.16
CA GLN A 107 -25.34 -6.30 0.40
C GLN A 107 -26.57 -5.66 1.08
N ASP A 108 -27.53 -5.16 0.31
CA ASP A 108 -28.77 -4.53 0.82
C ASP A 108 -29.57 -5.42 1.79
N SER A 109 -29.27 -6.72 1.85
CA SER A 109 -29.80 -7.64 2.85
C SER A 109 -29.13 -7.42 4.21
N LEU A 110 -29.51 -6.32 4.84
CA LEU A 110 -29.46 -6.07 6.27
C LEU A 110 -30.35 -7.06 7.07
N ASP A 111 -30.97 -8.02 6.38
CA ASP A 111 -31.90 -9.01 6.95
C ASP A 111 -31.18 -10.03 7.87
N GLY A 112 -29.87 -10.21 7.71
CA GLY A 112 -29.07 -11.10 8.56
C GLY A 112 -28.65 -10.50 9.91
N TRP A 113 -28.76 -9.18 10.09
CA TRP A 113 -28.31 -8.48 11.29
C TRP A 113 -29.38 -8.38 12.39
N LEU A 114 -30.63 -8.79 12.11
CA LEU A 114 -31.73 -8.78 13.08
C LEU A 114 -31.94 -10.12 13.81
N LEU A 115 -31.06 -11.11 13.62
CA LEU A 115 -31.20 -12.45 14.23
C LEU A 115 -30.03 -12.90 15.11
N LEU A 116 -29.19 -11.97 15.59
CA LEU A 116 -28.22 -12.19 16.68
C LEU A 116 -28.26 -11.00 17.65
#